data_AF-G2PE07-F1
#
_entry.id   AF-G2PE07-F1
#
_cell.length_a   1.000
_cell.length_b   1.000
_cell.length_c   1.000
_cell.angle_alpha   90.00
_cell.angle_beta   90.00
_cell.angle_gamma   90.00
#
_symmetry.space_group_name_H-M   'P 1'
#
loop_
_entity.id
_entity.type
_entity.pdbx_description
1 polymer ?
#
loop_
_entity_poly.entity_id
_entity_poly.type
_entity_poly.pdbx_seq_one_letter_code
_entity_poly.pdbx_strand_id
1 'polypeptide(L)'
;MTSFQQRKAIGDAHERYVAEQLAGRGWEVDFWGQGQLSRALQCALRKTGSSIRWFPDLIAAKAKDLVLIDCKGGMTSRQTGRHAVERAAVVAHLQLVAWTQLPVYYVFDGLDARSPYDVLVAGQKGPHSIAGSGAPYVLISTQGARHFDDLFGTPDVAQLDIAS
;
A
#
# COMPACT_ATOMS: atom_id res chain seq x y z
N MET A 1 11.47 11.42 -17.72
CA MET A 1 10.28 10.63 -17.32
C MET A 1 10.73 9.20 -17.11
N THR A 2 10.49 8.61 -15.94
CA THR A 2 10.77 7.18 -15.70
C THR A 2 9.81 6.31 -16.51
N SER A 3 10.32 5.26 -17.15
CA SER A 3 9.51 4.36 -17.97
C SER A 3 8.48 3.60 -17.13
N PHE A 4 7.42 3.08 -17.75
CA PHE A 4 6.45 2.22 -17.06
C PHE A 4 7.13 1.00 -16.42
N GLN A 5 8.13 0.41 -17.08
CA GLN A 5 8.90 -0.71 -16.56
C GLN A 5 9.69 -0.33 -15.30
N GLN A 6 10.29 0.86 -15.27
CA GLN A 6 10.99 1.36 -14.08
C GLN A 6 10.03 1.59 -12.91
N ARG A 7 8.86 2.20 -13.15
CA ARG A 7 7.84 2.38 -12.11
C ARG A 7 7.32 1.05 -11.56
N LYS A 8 7.14 0.05 -12.44
CA LYS A 8 6.75 -1.29 -12.01
C LYS A 8 7.84 -1.93 -11.15
N ALA A 9 9.10 -1.88 -11.57
CA ALA A 9 10.20 -2.44 -10.80
C ALA A 9 10.34 -1.81 -9.40
N ILE A 10 10.10 -0.50 -9.28
CA ILE A 10 10.05 0.21 -7.99
C ILE A 10 8.89 -0.32 -7.13
N GLY A 11 7.69 -0.47 -7.71
CA GLY A 11 6.54 -1.03 -7.02
C GLY A 11 6.77 -2.45 -6.54
N ASP A 12 7.18 -3.35 -7.43
CA ASP A 12 7.47 -4.76 -7.12
C ASP A 12 8.56 -4.88 -6.03
N ALA A 13 9.58 -4.02 -6.05
CA ALA A 13 10.63 -4.00 -5.02
C ALA A 13 10.11 -3.50 -3.67
N HIS A 14 9.25 -2.48 -3.67
CA HIS A 14 8.63 -1.95 -2.46
C HIS A 14 7.67 -2.97 -1.82
N GLU A 15 6.86 -3.67 -2.63
CA GLU A 15 5.98 -4.74 -2.13
C GLU A 15 6.77 -5.85 -1.42
N ARG A 16 7.88 -6.30 -2.02
CA ARG A 16 8.77 -7.29 -1.37
C ARG A 16 9.37 -6.75 -0.09
N TYR A 17 9.86 -5.52 -0.12
CA TYR A 17 10.45 -4.90 1.07
C TYR A 17 9.44 -4.81 2.22
N VAL A 18 8.21 -4.37 1.96
CA VAL A 18 7.16 -4.34 2.99
C VAL A 18 6.85 -5.73 3.53
N ALA A 19 6.76 -6.75 2.65
CA ALA A 19 6.55 -8.13 3.08
C ALA A 19 7.70 -8.64 3.99
N GLU A 20 8.95 -8.35 3.66
CA GLU A 20 10.12 -8.66 4.49
C GLU A 20 10.06 -7.94 5.84
N GLN A 21 9.66 -6.67 5.86
CA GLN A 21 9.51 -5.89 7.10
C GLN A 21 8.43 -6.47 8.02
N LEU A 22 7.30 -6.90 7.48
CA LEU A 22 6.25 -7.59 8.24
C LEU A 22 6.75 -8.94 8.78
N ALA A 23 7.40 -9.74 7.92
CA ALA A 23 7.95 -11.04 8.31
C ALA A 23 8.98 -10.93 9.44
N GLY A 24 9.88 -9.96 9.38
CA GLY A 24 10.84 -9.67 10.45
C GLY A 24 10.22 -9.21 11.77
N ARG A 25 8.92 -8.88 11.77
CA ARG A 25 8.10 -8.55 12.95
C ARG A 25 7.17 -9.70 13.33
N GLY A 26 7.37 -10.90 12.78
CA GLY A 26 6.60 -12.11 13.12
C GLY A 26 5.20 -12.17 12.50
N TRP A 27 4.96 -11.45 11.40
CA TRP A 27 3.76 -11.61 10.60
C TRP A 27 3.96 -12.70 9.54
N GLU A 28 2.95 -13.52 9.32
CA GLU A 28 2.83 -14.35 8.11
C GLU A 28 2.24 -13.49 6.99
N VAL A 29 2.82 -13.53 5.80
CA VAL A 29 2.51 -12.58 4.71
C VAL A 29 2.42 -13.30 3.38
N ASP A 30 1.33 -13.06 2.65
CA ASP A 30 1.14 -13.51 1.27
C ASP A 30 0.91 -12.33 0.33
N PHE A 31 1.41 -12.47 -0.90
CA PHE A 31 1.01 -11.60 -2.00
C PHE A 31 -0.37 -12.00 -2.49
N TRP A 32 -1.30 -11.05 -2.62
CA TRP A 32 -2.71 -11.35 -2.86
C TRP A 32 -3.33 -10.54 -4.00
N GLY A 33 -2.95 -9.27 -4.14
CA GLY A 33 -3.64 -8.30 -4.98
C GLY A 33 -3.48 -8.45 -6.49
N GLN A 34 -3.74 -7.35 -7.19
CA GLN A 34 -3.72 -7.30 -8.67
C GLN A 34 -2.36 -7.73 -9.25
N GLY A 35 -1.26 -7.57 -8.51
CA GLY A 35 0.07 -8.03 -8.90
C GLY A 35 0.17 -9.52 -9.23
N GLN A 36 -0.69 -10.35 -8.60
CA GLN A 36 -0.74 -11.80 -8.82
C GLN A 36 -1.50 -12.20 -10.09
N LEU A 37 -2.32 -11.29 -10.63
CA LEU A 37 -3.11 -11.57 -11.81
C LEU A 37 -2.26 -11.47 -13.08
N SER A 38 -2.56 -12.33 -14.07
CA SER A 38 -1.94 -12.22 -15.39
C SER A 38 -2.20 -10.86 -16.02
N ARG A 39 -1.29 -10.39 -16.88
CA ARG A 39 -1.44 -9.11 -17.58
C ARG A 39 -2.77 -9.01 -18.36
N ALA A 40 -3.24 -10.12 -18.92
CA ALA A 40 -4.52 -10.17 -19.62
C ALA A 40 -5.70 -9.83 -18.69
N LEU A 41 -5.73 -10.44 -17.50
CA LEU A 41 -6.76 -10.17 -16.48
C LEU A 41 -6.65 -8.74 -15.93
N GLN A 42 -5.43 -8.26 -15.67
CA GLN A 42 -5.23 -6.87 -15.26
C GLN A 42 -5.78 -5.88 -16.31
N CYS A 43 -5.52 -6.13 -17.60
CA CYS A 43 -6.05 -5.33 -18.70
C CYS A 43 -7.58 -5.41 -18.80
N ALA A 44 -8.17 -6.59 -18.59
CA ALA A 44 -9.62 -6.77 -18.59
C ALA A 44 -10.28 -5.99 -17.44
N LEU A 45 -9.76 -6.13 -16.21
CA LEU A 45 -10.27 -5.43 -15.02
C LEU A 45 -10.24 -3.90 -15.18
N ARG A 46 -9.20 -3.35 -15.82
CA ARG A 46 -9.11 -1.89 -16.12
C ARG A 46 -10.26 -1.37 -16.98
N LYS A 47 -10.89 -2.22 -17.79
CA LYS A 47 -12.04 -1.87 -18.63
C LYS A 47 -13.37 -1.93 -17.86
N THR A 48 -13.35 -2.38 -16.62
CA THR A 48 -14.52 -2.47 -15.74
C THR A 48 -14.52 -1.35 -14.70
N GLY A 49 -15.70 -1.09 -14.13
CA GLY A 49 -15.85 -0.27 -12.92
C GLY A 49 -15.62 -1.02 -11.61
N SER A 50 -15.18 -2.29 -11.65
CA SER A 50 -15.06 -3.13 -10.46
C SER A 50 -13.96 -2.65 -9.51
N SER A 51 -14.23 -2.73 -8.19
CA SER A 51 -13.26 -2.46 -7.13
C SER A 51 -12.17 -3.53 -7.02
N ILE A 52 -12.36 -4.71 -7.62
CA ILE A 52 -11.38 -5.81 -7.61
C ILE A 52 -10.02 -5.37 -8.19
N ARG A 53 -10.03 -4.43 -9.14
CA ARG A 53 -8.79 -3.87 -9.70
C ARG A 53 -7.94 -3.11 -8.67
N TRP A 54 -8.50 -2.80 -7.51
CA TRP A 54 -7.88 -2.10 -6.40
C TRP A 54 -7.74 -3.02 -5.17
N PHE A 55 -7.62 -4.33 -5.37
CA PHE A 55 -7.34 -5.20 -4.23
C PHE A 55 -5.92 -4.94 -3.70
N PRO A 56 -5.73 -4.85 -2.37
CA PRO A 56 -4.44 -4.62 -1.74
C PRO A 56 -3.40 -5.65 -2.14
N ASP A 57 -2.13 -5.24 -2.16
CA ASP A 57 -1.02 -6.03 -2.68
C ASP A 57 -0.71 -7.23 -1.80
N LEU A 58 -0.80 -7.06 -0.48
CA LEU A 58 -0.49 -8.07 0.53
C LEU A 58 -1.66 -8.33 1.48
N ILE A 59 -1.71 -9.55 2.00
CA ILE A 59 -2.50 -9.93 3.18
C ILE A 59 -1.52 -10.46 4.24
N ALA A 60 -1.71 -10.07 5.49
CA ALA A 60 -0.81 -10.45 6.57
C ALA A 60 -1.56 -10.82 7.84
N ALA A 61 -1.08 -11.85 8.53
CA ALA A 61 -1.65 -12.37 9.77
C ALA A 61 -0.61 -12.45 10.90
N LYS A 62 -1.03 -12.10 12.11
CA LYS A 62 -0.24 -12.31 13.33
C LYS A 62 -1.16 -12.55 14.52
N ALA A 63 -1.02 -13.72 15.15
CA ALA A 63 -1.93 -14.18 16.20
C ALA A 63 -3.41 -14.11 15.77
N LYS A 64 -4.18 -13.17 16.32
CA LYS A 64 -5.61 -12.98 16.00
C LYS A 64 -5.86 -11.86 14.98
N ASP A 65 -4.82 -11.12 14.60
CA ASP A 65 -4.93 -9.97 13.73
C ASP A 65 -4.73 -10.40 12.27
N LEU A 66 -5.59 -9.90 11.39
CA LEU A 66 -5.53 -10.08 9.94
C LEU A 66 -5.69 -8.71 9.28
N VAL A 67 -4.75 -8.33 8.43
CA VAL A 67 -4.67 -7.00 7.83
C VAL A 67 -4.43 -7.09 6.33
N LEU A 68 -4.92 -6.09 5.60
CA LEU A 68 -4.67 -5.92 4.18
C LEU A 68 -3.74 -4.71 3.97
N ILE A 69 -2.76 -4.86 3.09
CA ILE A 69 -1.72 -3.84 2.90
C ILE A 69 -1.59 -3.53 1.42
N ASP A 70 -1.72 -2.25 1.10
CA ASP A 70 -1.48 -1.71 -0.24
C ASP A 70 -0.18 -0.88 -0.21
N CYS A 71 0.76 -1.27 -1.06
CA CYS A 71 2.12 -0.78 -1.08
C CYS A 71 2.22 0.40 -2.05
N LYS A 72 2.54 1.59 -1.55
CA LYS A 72 2.64 2.82 -2.34
C LYS A 72 4.09 3.24 -2.56
N GLY A 73 4.77 2.47 -3.42
CA GLY A 73 6.17 2.73 -3.81
C GLY A 73 6.32 3.89 -4.80
N GLY A 74 7.30 4.77 -4.58
CA GLY A 74 7.60 5.93 -5.43
C GLY A 74 6.52 7.02 -5.42
N MET A 75 5.59 6.98 -4.47
CA MET A 75 4.44 7.88 -4.37
C MET A 75 4.67 9.04 -3.39
N THR A 76 5.87 9.15 -2.82
CA THR A 76 6.25 10.19 -1.87
C THR A 76 7.10 11.25 -2.56
N SER A 77 6.59 12.48 -2.65
CA SER A 77 7.35 13.62 -3.12
C SER A 77 8.28 14.13 -2.02
N ARG A 78 9.59 13.91 -2.18
CA ARG A 78 10.62 14.45 -1.25
C ARG A 78 10.64 15.98 -1.22
N GLN A 79 10.30 16.64 -2.32
CA GLN A 79 10.29 18.11 -2.42
C GLN A 79 9.14 18.73 -1.62
N THR A 80 7.97 18.08 -1.60
CA THR A 80 6.77 18.65 -0.96
C THR A 80 6.40 17.96 0.35
N GLY A 81 7.07 16.86 0.70
CA GLY A 81 6.77 16.07 1.90
C GLY A 81 5.37 15.45 1.87
N ARG A 82 4.89 15.07 0.68
CA ARG A 82 3.53 14.54 0.49
C ARG A 82 3.52 13.18 -0.17
N HIS A 83 2.64 12.31 0.31
CA HIS A 83 2.25 11.09 -0.36
C HIS A 83 1.12 11.36 -1.34
N ALA A 84 1.02 10.55 -2.39
CA ALA A 84 -0.07 10.59 -3.35
C ALA A 84 -0.76 9.22 -3.46
N VAL A 85 -2.10 9.22 -3.39
CA VAL A 85 -2.92 8.00 -3.57
C VAL A 85 -4.06 8.32 -4.53
N GLU A 86 -4.33 7.46 -5.52
CA GLU A 86 -5.46 7.70 -6.44
C GLU A 86 -6.78 7.67 -5.67
N ARG A 87 -7.64 8.69 -5.84
CA ARG A 87 -8.92 8.78 -5.12
C ARG A 87 -9.82 7.57 -5.35
N ALA A 88 -9.76 6.97 -6.54
CA ALA A 88 -10.51 5.75 -6.86
C ALA A 88 -10.06 4.55 -6.02
N ALA A 89 -8.76 4.42 -5.73
CA ALA A 89 -8.25 3.39 -4.83
C ALA A 89 -8.72 3.63 -3.39
N VAL A 90 -8.71 4.89 -2.92
CA VAL A 90 -9.22 5.26 -1.58
C VAL A 90 -10.67 4.85 -1.39
N VAL A 91 -11.52 5.17 -2.37
CA VAL A 91 -12.95 4.79 -2.32
C VAL A 91 -13.12 3.28 -2.34
N ALA A 92 -12.39 2.56 -3.21
CA ALA A 92 -12.47 1.11 -3.29
C ALA A 92 -12.03 0.44 -1.98
N HIS A 93 -10.98 0.95 -1.33
CA HIS A 93 -10.50 0.38 -0.07
C HIS A 93 -11.43 0.69 1.10
N LEU A 94 -12.08 1.86 1.13
CA LEU A 94 -13.13 2.14 2.12
C LEU A 94 -14.31 1.17 1.99
N GLN A 95 -14.71 0.85 0.75
CA GLN A 95 -15.74 -0.16 0.49
C GLN A 95 -15.27 -1.56 0.91
N LEU A 96 -14.01 -1.90 0.65
CA LEU A 96 -13.42 -3.18 1.03
C LEU A 96 -13.41 -3.36 2.55
N VAL A 97 -12.98 -2.33 3.31
CA VAL A 97 -13.04 -2.34 4.78
C VAL A 97 -14.48 -2.52 5.26
N ALA A 98 -15.43 -1.77 4.69
CA ALA A 98 -16.84 -1.87 5.08
C ALA A 98 -17.43 -3.28 4.83
N TRP A 99 -17.04 -3.93 3.75
CA TRP A 99 -17.54 -5.26 3.39
C TRP A 99 -16.86 -6.39 4.17
N THR A 100 -15.53 -6.35 4.30
CA THR A 100 -14.74 -7.44 4.87
C THR A 100 -14.53 -7.30 6.38
N GLN A 101 -14.70 -6.08 6.91
CA GLN A 101 -14.32 -5.70 8.27
C GLN A 101 -12.82 -5.85 8.57
N LEU A 102 -11.99 -6.09 7.53
CA LEU A 102 -10.55 -6.17 7.67
C LEU A 102 -9.94 -4.76 7.52
N PRO A 103 -8.99 -4.37 8.38
CA PRO A 103 -8.30 -3.11 8.24
C PRO A 103 -7.43 -3.13 6.97
N VAL A 104 -7.44 -2.01 6.26
CA VAL A 104 -6.56 -1.76 5.11
C VAL A 104 -5.57 -0.66 5.49
N TYR A 105 -4.30 -0.86 5.18
CA TYR A 105 -3.25 0.14 5.35
C TYR A 105 -2.52 0.42 4.04
N TYR A 106 -2.28 1.70 3.77
CA TYR A 106 -1.29 2.15 2.79
C TYR A 106 0.08 2.22 3.45
N VAL A 107 1.08 1.58 2.86
CA VAL A 107 2.48 1.66 3.33
C VAL A 107 3.35 2.30 2.26
N PHE A 108 3.98 3.42 2.60
CA PHE A 108 4.81 4.23 1.68
C PHE A 108 6.30 3.89 1.80
N ASP A 109 7.14 4.45 0.91
CA ASP A 109 8.59 4.19 0.82
C ASP A 109 9.35 4.32 2.15
N GLY A 110 8.90 5.21 3.05
CA GLY A 110 9.50 5.44 4.38
C GLY A 110 8.95 4.55 5.49
N LEU A 111 8.12 3.55 5.15
CA LEU A 111 7.31 2.75 6.07
C LEU A 111 6.29 3.57 6.88
N ASP A 112 6.00 4.80 6.45
CA ASP A 112 4.84 5.55 6.92
C ASP A 112 3.56 4.81 6.53
N ALA A 113 2.61 4.74 7.46
CA ALA A 113 1.36 4.02 7.29
C ALA A 113 0.12 4.90 7.50
N ARG A 114 -0.88 4.72 6.63
CA ARG A 114 -2.18 5.42 6.69
C ARG A 114 -3.33 4.48 6.40
N SER A 115 -4.46 4.63 7.09
CA SER A 115 -5.69 3.97 6.66
C SER A 115 -6.34 4.73 5.49
N PRO A 116 -7.23 4.09 4.70
CA PRO A 116 -8.05 4.80 3.71
C PRO A 116 -8.86 5.96 4.28
N TYR A 117 -9.33 5.84 5.53
CA TYR A 117 -10.05 6.90 6.20
C TYR A 117 -9.15 8.11 6.50
N ASP A 118 -7.94 7.88 7.02
CA ASP A 118 -6.96 8.94 7.27
C ASP A 118 -6.64 9.71 5.98
N VAL A 119 -6.48 8.97 4.87
CA VAL A 119 -6.24 9.57 3.55
C VAL A 119 -7.43 10.40 3.08
N LEU A 120 -8.66 9.92 3.28
CA LEU A 120 -9.86 10.64 2.87
C LEU A 120 -10.03 11.96 3.65
N VAL A 121 -9.78 11.95 4.96
CA VAL A 121 -10.03 13.11 5.83
C VAL A 121 -8.88 14.12 5.78
N ALA A 122 -7.63 13.69 5.81
CA ALA A 122 -6.47 14.57 5.82
C ALA A 122 -6.00 14.98 4.41
N GLY A 123 -6.56 14.35 3.38
CA GLY A 123 -6.13 14.49 2.00
C GLY A 123 -6.60 15.76 1.31
N GLN A 124 -5.70 16.39 0.55
CA GLN A 124 -6.01 17.49 -0.34
C GLN A 124 -6.19 16.98 -1.79
N LYS A 125 -7.06 17.63 -2.56
CA LYS A 125 -7.26 17.28 -3.97
C LYS A 125 -5.98 17.57 -4.76
N GLY A 126 -5.43 16.53 -5.39
CA GLY A 126 -4.27 16.60 -6.27
C GLY A 126 -4.63 16.66 -7.75
N PRO A 127 -3.61 16.65 -8.63
CA PRO A 127 -3.81 16.60 -10.06
C PRO A 127 -4.46 15.28 -10.51
N HIS A 128 -5.06 15.30 -11.69
CA HIS A 128 -5.50 14.07 -12.35
C HIS A 128 -4.31 13.25 -12.80
N SER A 129 -4.40 11.93 -12.65
CA SER A 129 -3.36 11.06 -13.18
C SER A 129 -3.42 11.01 -14.70
N ILE A 130 -2.27 11.20 -15.34
CA ILE A 130 -2.07 10.89 -16.77
C ILE A 130 -1.79 9.39 -17.00
N ALA A 131 -1.69 8.61 -15.92
CA ALA A 131 -1.52 7.15 -15.92
C ALA A 131 -2.58 6.50 -15.00
N GLY A 132 -2.65 5.18 -14.90
CA GLY A 132 -3.62 4.54 -13.99
C GLY A 132 -5.07 4.72 -14.43
N SER A 133 -5.98 5.06 -13.52
CA SER A 133 -7.42 5.13 -13.85
C SER A 133 -7.92 6.50 -14.29
N GLY A 134 -7.04 7.50 -14.42
CA GLY A 134 -7.43 8.89 -14.71
C GLY A 134 -8.12 9.62 -13.56
N ALA A 135 -8.21 9.02 -12.37
CA ALA A 135 -8.78 9.66 -11.19
C ALA A 135 -7.83 10.75 -10.65
N PRO A 136 -8.36 11.77 -9.96
CA PRO A 136 -7.51 12.70 -9.22
C PRO A 136 -6.76 11.97 -8.10
N TYR A 137 -5.52 12.36 -7.87
CA TYR A 137 -4.80 11.97 -6.68
C TYR A 137 -5.37 12.70 -5.45
N VAL A 138 -5.22 12.06 -4.30
CA VAL A 138 -5.30 12.67 -2.99
C VAL A 138 -3.88 12.84 -2.48
N LEU A 139 -3.51 14.07 -2.14
CA LEU A 139 -2.20 14.41 -1.61
C LEU A 139 -2.28 14.52 -0.09
N ILE A 140 -1.43 13.78 0.62
CA ILE A 140 -1.47 13.69 2.08
C ILE A 140 -0.11 14.09 2.63
N SER A 141 -0.07 14.84 3.72
CA SER A 141 1.19 15.15 4.41
C SER A 141 1.82 13.86 4.97
N THR A 142 3.16 13.79 4.87
CA THR A 142 3.98 12.83 5.62
C THR A 142 3.85 13.05 7.13
N GLN A 143 3.59 14.29 7.57
CA GLN A 143 3.40 14.61 8.99
C GLN A 143 2.16 13.94 9.57
N GLY A 144 2.33 13.29 10.73
CA GLY A 144 1.26 12.58 11.44
C GLY A 144 0.88 11.25 10.79
N ALA A 145 1.70 10.70 9.90
CA ALA A 145 1.61 9.29 9.53
C ALA A 145 1.91 8.42 10.75
N ARG A 146 1.26 7.25 10.83
CA ARG A 146 1.63 6.26 11.86
C ARG A 146 2.93 5.60 11.43
N HIS A 147 3.84 5.39 12.38
CA HIS A 147 5.03 4.61 12.09
C HIS A 147 4.63 3.14 11.92
N PHE A 148 5.37 2.45 11.07
CA PHE A 148 5.17 1.03 10.81
C PHE A 148 5.19 0.19 12.10
N ASP A 149 6.15 0.48 12.97
CA ASP A 149 6.35 -0.28 14.21
C ASP A 149 5.20 -0.10 15.19
N ASP A 150 4.54 1.05 15.17
CA ASP A 150 3.36 1.31 16.01
C ASP A 150 2.17 0.43 15.60
N LEU A 151 2.11 0.01 14.33
CA LEU A 151 1.02 -0.80 13.79
C LEU A 151 1.34 -2.29 13.74
N PHE A 152 2.57 -2.63 13.38
CA PHE A 152 2.97 -4.01 13.08
C PHE A 152 3.94 -4.59 14.13
N GLY A 153 4.31 -3.80 15.13
CA GLY A 153 5.28 -4.14 16.16
C GLY A 153 6.71 -3.87 15.72
N THR A 154 7.65 -4.01 16.65
CA THR A 154 9.08 -3.88 16.39
C THR A 154 9.68 -5.20 15.89
N PRO A 155 10.81 -5.18 15.15
CA PRO A 155 11.50 -6.39 14.74
C PRO A 155 11.88 -7.28 15.94
N ASP A 156 11.83 -8.60 15.76
CA ASP A 156 12.32 -9.54 16.79
C ASP A 156 13.86 -9.51 16.83
N VAL A 157 14.41 -8.88 17.87
CA VAL A 157 15.87 -8.72 18.05
C VAL A 157 16.57 -10.03 18.45
N ALA A 158 15.81 -11.07 18.80
CA ALA A 158 16.32 -12.32 19.38
C ALA A 158 17.13 -13.23 18.42
N GLN A 159 17.28 -12.89 17.13
CA GLN A 159 18.07 -13.67 16.17
C GLN A 159 19.46 -13.10 15.85
N LEU A 160 19.86 -11.95 16.41
CA LEU A 160 21.15 -11.32 16.10
C LEU A 160 22.29 -11.65 17.10
N ASP A 161 21.99 -12.32 18.22
CA ASP A 161 22.99 -12.65 19.27
C ASP A 161 23.53 -14.09 19.22
N ILE A 162 23.28 -14.86 18.15
CA ILE A 162 23.85 -16.21 17.96
C ILE A 162 24.82 -16.22 16.77
N ALA A 163 25.77 -15.30 16.77
CA ALA A 163 27.00 -15.40 15.97
C ALA A 163 28.08 -14.52 16.60
N SER A 164 28.58 -14.94 17.77
CA SER A 164 29.90 -14.53 18.30
C SER A 164 30.82 -15.72 18.30
#